data_AF-A0A975MBZ1-F1
#
_entry.id   AF-A0A975MBZ1-F1
#
_cell.length_a   1.000
_cell.length_b   1.000
_cell.length_c   1.000
_cell.angle_alpha   90.00
_cell.angle_beta   90.00
_cell.angle_gamma   90.00
#
_symmetry.space_group_name_H-M   'P 1'
#
loop_
_entity.id
_entity.type
_entity.pdbx_description
1 polymer ?
#
loop_
_entity_poly.entity_id
_entity_poly.type
_entity_poly.pdbx_seq_one_letter_code
_entity_poly.pdbx_strand_id
1 'polypeptide(L)' 'MQAALTRLFAIMPLIFGFGFVAPLVAQVMAAAGWDAPFGLERIVFGLIVGGAWGLYAQIRGRWL' A
#
# COMPACT_ATOMS: atom_id res chain seq x y z
N MET A 1 -19.44 -1.73 -19.83
CA MET A 1 -17.98 -1.49 -19.66
C MET A 1 -17.64 -0.29 -18.78
N GLN A 2 -18.25 0.89 -19.00
CA GLN A 2 -17.83 2.14 -18.33
C GLN A 2 -17.91 2.11 -16.79
N ALA A 3 -19.00 1.60 -16.22
CA ALA A 3 -19.18 1.57 -14.76
C ALA A 3 -18.10 0.77 -14.00
N ALA A 4 -17.58 -0.30 -14.62
CA ALA A 4 -16.52 -1.11 -14.03
C ALA A 4 -15.18 -0.36 -14.01
N LEU A 5 -14.82 0.34 -15.09
CA LEU A 5 -13.62 1.18 -15.13
C LEU A 5 -13.71 2.31 -14.11
N THR A 6 -14.86 2.99 -14.01
CA THR A 6 -15.04 4.07 -13.03
C THR A 6 -14.84 3.59 -11.60
N ARG A 7 -15.39 2.41 -11.26
CA ARG A 7 -15.20 1.81 -9.93
C ARG A 7 -13.76 1.39 -9.69
N LEU A 8 -13.08 0.84 -10.70
CA LEU A 8 -11.67 0.50 -10.61
C LEU A 8 -10.85 1.75 -10.29
N PHE A 9 -11.00 2.82 -11.07
CA PHE A 9 -10.32 4.11 -10.83
C PHE A 9 -10.66 4.71 -9.47
N ALA A 10 -11.89 4.52 -8.99
CA ALA A 10 -12.29 4.99 -7.68
C ALA A 10 -11.51 4.32 -6.55
N ILE A 11 -11.09 3.05 -6.66
CA ILE A 11 -10.34 2.33 -5.62
C ILE A 11 -8.85 2.13 -5.95
N MET A 12 -8.37 2.71 -7.05
CA MET A 12 -6.98 2.59 -7.49
C MET A 12 -5.96 2.94 -6.40
N PRO A 13 -6.15 3.99 -5.57
CA PRO A 13 -5.22 4.28 -4.48
C PRO A 13 -5.03 3.10 -3.50
N LEU A 14 -6.10 2.39 -3.16
CA LEU A 14 -6.01 1.22 -2.29
C LEU A 14 -5.33 0.04 -2.99
N ILE A 15 -5.70 -0.25 -4.24
CA ILE A 15 -5.06 -1.31 -5.03
C ILE A 15 -3.56 -1.04 -5.16
N PHE A 16 -3.17 0.21 -5.39
CA PHE A 16 -1.77 0.60 -5.50
C PHE A 16 -1.04 0.54 -4.14
N GLY A 17 -1.71 0.96 -3.05
CA GLY A 17 -1.18 0.86 -1.70
C GLY A 17 -0.84 -0.57 -1.31
N PHE A 18 -1.75 -1.51 -1.53
CA PHE A 18 -1.51 -2.92 -1.22
C PHE A 18 -0.66 -3.64 -2.27
N GLY A 19 -0.90 -3.40 -3.55
CA GLY A 19 -0.25 -4.13 -4.65
C GLY A 19 1.16 -3.65 -4.96
N PHE A 20 1.50 -2.41 -4.65
CA PHE A 20 2.80 -1.81 -4.98
C PHE A 20 3.53 -1.28 -3.75
N VAL A 21 2.89 -0.42 -2.95
CA VAL A 21 3.57 0.22 -1.80
C VAL A 21 3.95 -0.81 -0.74
N ALA A 22 3.08 -1.75 -0.42
CA ALA A 22 3.36 -2.79 0.56
C ALA A 22 4.58 -3.67 0.21
N PRO A 23 4.67 -4.30 -0.98
CA PRO A 23 5.86 -5.06 -1.36
C PRO A 23 7.09 -4.18 -1.52
N LEU A 24 6.96 -2.92 -1.96
CA LEU A 24 8.08 -1.98 -2.03
C LEU A 24 8.68 -1.73 -0.64
N VAL A 25 7.83 -1.44 0.36
CA VAL A 25 8.28 -1.23 1.74
C VAL A 25 8.99 -2.49 2.27
N ALA A 26 8.40 -3.66 2.07
CA ALA A 26 9.00 -4.92 2.51
C ALA A 26 10.36 -5.18 1.85
N GLN A 27 10.50 -4.89 0.55
CA GLN A 27 11.77 -5.02 -0.18
C GLN A 27 12.81 -4.00 0.27
N VAL A 28 12.41 -2.75 0.50
CA VAL A 28 13.30 -1.70 1.03
C VAL A 28 13.81 -2.08 2.41
N MET A 29 12.94 -2.58 3.29
CA MET A 29 13.35 -3.08 4.61
C MET A 29 14.31 -4.26 4.49
N ALA A 30 14.04 -5.19 3.56
CA ALA A 30 14.93 -6.30 3.33
C ALA A 30 16.30 -5.88 2.80
N ALA A 31 16.35 -4.91 1.88
CA ALA A 31 17.59 -4.35 1.35
C ALA A 31 18.36 -3.54 2.40
N ALA A 32 17.66 -2.85 3.30
CA ALA A 32 18.25 -2.10 4.41
C ALA A 32 18.68 -2.98 5.59
N GLY A 33 18.36 -4.28 5.57
CA GLY A 33 18.59 -5.19 6.70
C GLY A 33 17.72 -4.86 7.93
N TRP A 34 16.59 -4.18 7.73
CA TRP A 34 15.66 -3.83 8.80
C TRP A 34 14.65 -4.95 9.02
N ASP A 35 14.54 -5.38 10.27
CA ASP A 35 13.44 -6.25 10.68
C ASP A 35 12.18 -5.43 10.96
N ALA A 36 11.04 -6.06 10.71
CA ALA A 36 9.78 -5.41 11.00
C ALA A 36 9.55 -5.33 12.52
N PRO A 37 8.99 -4.20 12.99
CA PRO A 37 8.76 -3.99 14.42
C PRO A 37 7.76 -5.02 14.96
N PHE A 38 7.82 -5.25 16.28
CA PHE A 38 6.94 -6.18 16.99
C PHE A 38 7.06 -7.65 16.56
N GLY A 39 8.17 -8.04 15.92
CA GLY A 39 8.39 -9.40 15.45
C GLY A 39 7.52 -9.78 14.25
N LEU A 40 6.96 -8.79 13.55
CA LEU A 40 6.16 -9.02 12.35
C LEU A 40 7.03 -9.43 11.17
N GLU A 41 6.42 -10.10 10.19
CA GLU A 41 7.04 -10.24 8.87
C GLU A 41 7.05 -8.88 8.14
N ARG A 42 8.11 -8.63 7.37
CA ARG A 42 8.28 -7.39 6.59
C ARG A 42 7.10 -7.10 5.67
N ILE A 43 6.49 -8.14 5.09
CA ILE A 43 5.32 -7.99 4.21
C ILE A 43 4.08 -7.56 4.98
N VAL A 44 3.87 -8.08 6.20
CA VAL A 44 2.73 -7.67 7.05
C VAL A 44 2.86 -6.21 7.43
N PHE A 45 4.07 -5.78 7.81
CA PHE A 45 4.35 -4.37 8.06
C PHE A 45 4.13 -3.52 6.80
N GLY A 46 4.63 -3.97 5.65
CA GLY A 46 4.40 -3.32 4.35
C GLY A 46 2.91 -3.18 4.03
N LEU A 47 2.08 -4.20 4.28
CA LEU A 47 0.63 -4.16 4.06
C LEU A 47 -0.06 -3.13 4.96
N ILE A 48 0.38 -3.01 6.21
CA ILE A 48 -0.14 -1.99 7.13
C ILE A 48 0.20 -0.58 6.60
N VAL A 49 1.47 -0.35 6.25
CA VAL A 49 1.93 0.95 5.74
C VAL A 49 1.25 1.29 4.41
N GLY A 50 1.30 0.38 3.44
CA GLY A 50 0.72 0.56 2.11
C GLY A 50 -0.80 0.67 2.15
N GLY A 51 -1.48 -0.10 3.01
CA GLY A 51 -2.92 -0.02 3.23
C GLY A 51 -3.34 1.30 3.87
N ALA A 52 -2.65 1.73 4.93
CA ALA A 52 -2.93 3.02 5.58
C ALA A 52 -2.68 4.21 4.64
N TRP A 53 -1.57 4.18 3.89
CA TRP A 53 -1.23 5.22 2.93
C TRP A 53 -2.18 5.25 1.73
N GLY A 54 -2.57 4.08 1.21
CA GLY A 54 -3.56 3.93 0.16
C GLY A 54 -4.96 4.42 0.61
N LEU A 55 -5.35 4.13 1.85
CA LEU A 55 -6.61 4.61 2.43
C LEU A 55 -6.57 6.13 2.63
N TYR A 56 -5.46 6.67 3.11
CA TYR A 56 -5.27 8.12 3.20
C TYR A 56 -5.43 8.79 1.83
N ALA A 57 -4.77 8.25 0.80
CA ALA A 57 -4.86 8.77 -0.56
C ALA A 57 -6.27 8.63 -1.16
N GLN A 58 -6.98 7.55 -0.83
CA GLN A 58 -8.37 7.33 -1.20
C GLN A 58 -9.32 8.41 -0.66
N ILE A 59 -9.13 8.79 0.61
CA ILE A 59 -9.97 9.79 1.28
C ILE A 59 -9.62 11.21 0.82
N ARG A 60 -8.32 11.50 0.67
CA ARG A 60 -7.83 12.86 0.35
C ARG A 60 -7.79 13.16 -1.14
N GLY A 61 -7.90 12.15 -2.00
CA GLY A 61 -7.75 12.27 -3.45
C GLY A 61 -6.32 12.61 -3.90
N ARG A 62 -5.34 12.50 -3.01
CA ARG A 62 -3.92 12.80 -3.27
C ARG A 62 -3.01 12.00 -2.35
N TRP A 63 -1.79 11.75 -2.80
CA TRP A 63 -0.80 10.96 -2.05
C TRP A 63 0.08 11.80 -1.10
N LEU A 64 0.06 13.13 -1.20
CA LEU A 64 0.86 14.08 -0.40
C LEU A 64 0.01 15.27 0.06
#